data_AF-A0A439CLH9-F1
#
_entry.id   AF-A0A439CLH9-F1
#
_cell.length_a   1.000
_cell.length_b   1.000
_cell.length_c   1.000
_cell.angle_alpha   90.00
_cell.angle_beta   90.00
_cell.angle_gamma   90.00
#
_symmetry.space_group_name_H-M   'P 1'
#
loop_
_entity.id
_entity.type
_entity.pdbx_description
1 polymer ?
#
loop_
_entity_poly.entity_id
_entity_poly.type
_entity_poly.pdbx_seq_one_letter_code
_entity_poly.pdbx_strand_id
1 'polypeptide(L)'
;MPSLPSLTDEPTRHAGCCPSLSQPLLSTIAVLLHSTAAAPASTGTQSRGPAPLVLSVGSGTGLLEELLHAYLNQHPPTPSTIRSSIPWRVEGVEVNPAVNVHLPEDRINHVAGTWAVLESRARDAAALLF
;
A
#
# COMPACT_ATOMS: atom_id res chain seq x y z
N MET A 1 13.57 3.15 12.15
CA MET A 1 13.38 3.25 10.69
C MET A 1 14.02 4.52 10.19
N PRO A 2 14.58 4.53 8.96
CA PRO A 2 15.05 5.75 8.33
C PRO A 2 13.91 6.76 8.15
N SER A 3 14.24 8.05 8.18
CA SER A 3 13.29 9.10 7.81
C SER A 3 12.87 8.95 6.35
N LEU A 4 11.58 9.13 6.06
CA LEU A 4 11.07 9.14 4.70
C LEU A 4 11.51 10.41 3.96
N PRO A 5 11.83 10.31 2.65
CA PRO A 5 12.12 11.48 1.84
C PRO A 5 10.85 12.31 1.62
N SER A 6 11.01 13.63 1.59
CA SER A 6 9.95 14.53 1.13
C SER A 6 9.86 14.44 -0.40
N LEU A 7 8.71 14.00 -0.91
CA LEU A 7 8.47 13.94 -2.35
C LEU A 7 8.10 15.31 -2.91
N THR A 8 8.51 15.56 -4.15
CA THR A 8 8.14 16.74 -4.96
C THR A 8 7.29 16.30 -6.15
N ASP A 9 6.92 17.23 -7.03
CA ASP A 9 6.26 16.91 -8.30
C ASP A 9 7.18 16.22 -9.31
N GLU A 10 8.50 16.40 -9.18
CA GLU A 10 9.49 15.80 -10.08
C GLU A 10 9.87 14.38 -9.65
N PRO A 11 9.82 13.39 -10.56
CA PRO A 11 10.25 12.02 -10.27
C PRO A 11 11.73 11.95 -9.85
N THR A 12 11.98 11.48 -8.63
CA THR A 12 13.33 11.33 -8.07
C THR A 12 13.66 9.86 -7.84
N ARG A 13 14.86 9.44 -8.27
CA ARG A 13 15.33 8.07 -8.07
C ARG A 13 15.90 7.90 -6.66
N HIS A 14 15.48 6.85 -5.97
CA HIS A 14 16.02 6.47 -4.66
C HIS A 14 16.76 5.14 -4.75
N ALA A 15 17.84 4.99 -3.98
CA ALA A 15 18.55 3.72 -3.90
C ALA A 15 17.63 2.63 -3.30
N GLY A 16 17.63 1.43 -3.89
CA GLY A 16 16.81 0.32 -3.41
C GLY A 16 15.29 0.46 -3.66
N CYS A 17 14.88 1.42 -4.52
CA CYS A 17 13.52 1.55 -5.02
C CYS A 17 13.56 1.59 -6.56
N CYS A 18 12.79 0.73 -7.20
CA CYS A 18 12.77 0.61 -8.67
C CYS A 18 12.16 1.85 -9.35
N PRO A 19 10.93 2.29 -9.00
CA PRO A 19 10.36 3.49 -9.58
C PRO A 19 11.04 4.76 -9.05
N SER A 20 11.13 5.77 -9.91
CA SER A 20 11.31 7.15 -9.45
C SER A 20 10.03 7.60 -8.75
N LEU A 21 10.18 8.23 -7.57
CA LEU A 21 9.07 8.59 -6.70
C LEU A 21 8.74 10.09 -6.83
N SER A 22 7.46 10.41 -6.81
CA SER A 22 6.94 11.79 -6.81
C SER A 22 5.55 11.86 -6.19
N GLN A 23 5.10 13.06 -5.82
CA GLN A 23 3.74 13.29 -5.32
C GLN A 23 2.66 12.90 -6.34
N PRO A 24 2.76 13.24 -7.65
CA PRO A 24 1.81 12.81 -8.66
C PRO A 24 1.66 11.29 -8.77
N LEU A 25 2.74 10.53 -8.57
CA LEU A 25 2.68 9.07 -8.58
C LEU A 25 1.80 8.54 -7.43
N LEU A 26 2.08 8.97 -6.19
CA LEU A 26 1.30 8.53 -5.03
C LEU A 26 -0.17 8.97 -5.11
N SER A 27 -0.40 10.20 -5.57
CA SER A 27 -1.75 10.73 -5.81
C SER A 27 -2.53 9.88 -6.81
N THR A 28 -1.88 9.51 -7.93
CA THR A 28 -2.49 8.67 -8.95
C THR A 28 -2.84 7.28 -8.41
N ILE A 29 -1.91 6.64 -7.69
CA ILE A 29 -2.16 5.34 -7.06
C ILE A 29 -3.32 5.46 -6.08
N ALA A 30 -3.36 6.50 -5.25
CA ALA A 30 -4.44 6.73 -4.30
C ALA A 30 -5.80 6.88 -5.00
N VAL A 31 -5.90 7.66 -6.08
CA VAL A 31 -7.15 7.79 -6.85
C VAL A 31 -7.63 6.43 -7.39
N LEU A 32 -6.70 5.61 -7.91
CA LEU A 32 -7.03 4.28 -8.42
C LEU A 32 -7.51 3.32 -7.32
N LEU A 33 -6.84 3.32 -6.17
CA LEU A 33 -7.22 2.52 -5.00
C LEU A 33 -8.61 2.89 -4.48
N HIS A 34 -8.91 4.18 -4.36
CA HIS A 34 -10.24 4.64 -3.95
C HIS A 34 -11.33 4.31 -4.97
N SER A 35 -11.01 4.33 -6.27
CA SER A 35 -11.96 3.99 -7.32
C SER A 35 -12.29 2.49 -7.37
N THR A 36 -11.32 1.64 -7.01
CA THR A 36 -11.47 0.17 -7.01
C THR A 36 -12.12 -0.37 -5.75
N ALA A 37 -11.92 0.29 -4.59
CA ALA A 37 -12.55 -0.08 -3.32
C ALA A 37 -14.07 0.21 -3.25
N ALA A 38 -14.64 0.88 -4.26
CA ALA A 38 -16.05 1.27 -4.28
C ALA A 38 -17.03 0.19 -4.77
N ALA A 39 -16.58 -1.04 -5.10
CA ALA A 39 -17.45 -2.14 -5.51
C ALA A 39 -17.79 -3.10 -4.33
N PRO A 40 -19.06 -3.52 -4.12
CA PRO A 40 -19.55 -3.90 -2.78
C PRO A 40 -19.85 -5.41 -2.60
N ALA A 41 -19.77 -5.90 -1.35
CA ALA A 41 -20.61 -6.98 -0.80
C ALA A 41 -20.49 -6.94 0.75
N SER A 42 -21.52 -6.97 1.59
CA SER A 42 -22.89 -7.43 1.44
C SER A 42 -23.78 -6.82 2.53
N THR A 43 -25.01 -6.48 2.16
CA THR A 43 -26.25 -6.53 2.97
C THR A 43 -26.14 -6.42 4.50
N GLY A 44 -26.60 -5.28 5.04
CA GLY A 44 -27.29 -5.27 6.33
C GLY A 44 -26.44 -5.55 7.56
N THR A 45 -25.54 -4.63 7.91
CA THR A 45 -25.17 -4.18 9.27
C THR A 45 -23.93 -3.32 9.09
N GLN A 46 -23.85 -2.17 9.77
CA GLN A 46 -22.67 -1.29 9.76
C GLN A 46 -21.52 -1.94 10.57
N SER A 47 -21.10 -3.14 10.20
CA SER A 47 -19.89 -3.74 10.75
C SER A 47 -18.71 -3.00 10.16
N ARG A 48 -17.89 -2.40 11.04
CA ARG A 48 -16.62 -1.75 10.73
C ARG A 48 -15.68 -2.82 10.16
N GLY A 49 -15.76 -3.05 8.85
CA GLY A 49 -14.91 -4.01 8.15
C GLY A 49 -13.42 -3.69 8.35
N PRO A 50 -12.52 -4.67 8.19
CA PRO A 50 -11.09 -4.44 8.30
C PRO A 50 -10.62 -3.38 7.29
N ALA A 51 -9.52 -2.69 7.63
CA ALA A 51 -8.88 -1.72 6.77
C ALA A 51 -8.61 -2.32 5.37
N PRO A 52 -8.95 -1.61 4.27
CA PRO A 52 -8.64 -2.12 2.94
C PRO A 52 -7.12 -2.29 2.81
N LEU A 53 -6.73 -3.49 2.38
CA LEU A 53 -5.34 -3.93 2.34
C LEU A 53 -4.78 -3.83 0.92
N VAL A 54 -3.64 -3.16 0.77
CA VAL A 54 -2.79 -3.22 -0.42
C VAL A 54 -1.62 -4.13 -0.12
N LEU A 55 -1.36 -5.11 -0.98
CA LEU A 55 -0.11 -5.87 -0.97
C LEU A 55 0.77 -5.44 -2.13
N SER A 56 1.97 -4.96 -1.81
CA SER A 56 2.99 -4.59 -2.80
C SER A 56 4.00 -5.73 -2.97
N VAL A 57 3.96 -6.39 -4.12
CA VAL A 57 4.79 -7.54 -4.46
C VAL A 57 6.13 -7.07 -5.00
N GLY A 58 7.22 -7.54 -4.38
CA GLY A 58 8.56 -7.06 -4.70
C GLY A 58 8.88 -5.74 -4.01
N SER A 59 8.48 -5.60 -2.74
CA SER A 59 8.60 -4.34 -2.00
C SER A 59 10.06 -3.89 -1.78
N GLY A 60 11.05 -4.78 -1.93
CA GLY A 60 12.46 -4.43 -1.79
C GLY A 60 12.75 -3.79 -0.44
N THR A 61 13.21 -2.53 -0.45
CA THR A 61 13.51 -1.79 0.79
C THR A 61 12.29 -1.34 1.59
N GLY A 62 11.09 -1.42 1.02
CA GLY A 62 9.84 -0.98 1.64
C GLY A 62 9.55 0.52 1.50
N LEU A 63 10.36 1.26 0.74
CA LEU A 63 10.28 2.72 0.66
C LEU A 63 8.95 3.20 0.04
N LEU A 64 8.54 2.59 -1.08
CA LEU A 64 7.30 2.97 -1.78
C LEU A 64 6.08 2.71 -0.88
N GLU A 65 6.07 1.54 -0.23
CA GLU A 65 4.98 1.08 0.61
C GLU A 65 4.79 1.99 1.82
N GLU A 66 5.88 2.40 2.46
CA GLU A 66 5.81 3.30 3.61
C GLU A 66 5.34 4.70 3.22
N LEU A 67 5.83 5.21 2.08
CA LEU A 67 5.38 6.50 1.53
C LEU A 67 3.91 6.46 1.13
N LEU A 68 3.46 5.39 0.47
CA LEU A 68 2.07 5.22 0.05
C LEU A 68 1.14 5.06 1.26
N HIS A 69 1.56 4.30 2.28
CA HIS A 69 0.82 4.15 3.54
C HIS A 69 0.63 5.50 4.24
N ALA A 70 1.70 6.30 4.34
CA ALA A 70 1.62 7.63 4.92
C ALA A 70 0.70 8.55 4.08
N TYR A 71 0.86 8.53 2.75
CA TYR A 71 0.09 9.36 1.84
C TYR A 71 -1.42 9.09 1.93
N LEU A 72 -1.84 7.82 1.84
CA LEU A 72 -3.24 7.41 1.88
C LEU A 72 -3.94 7.79 3.20
N ASN A 73 -3.21 7.74 4.31
CA ASN A 73 -3.76 8.02 5.64
C ASN A 73 -3.72 9.51 6.02
N GLN A 74 -2.88 10.32 5.35
CA GLN A 74 -2.86 11.78 5.49
C GLN A 74 -3.82 12.49 4.53
N HIS A 75 -4.12 11.87 3.39
CA HIS A 75 -5.00 12.42 2.35
C HIS A 75 -6.21 11.50 2.14
N PRO A 76 -7.13 11.42 3.12
CA PRO A 76 -8.34 10.62 2.96
C PRO A 76 -9.19 11.17 1.80
N PRO A 77 -10.00 10.32 1.15
CA PRO A 77 -10.84 10.73 0.04
C PRO A 77 -11.82 11.82 0.48
N THR A 78 -12.12 12.76 -0.42
CA THR A 78 -13.05 13.84 -0.12
C THR A 78 -14.46 13.30 0.19
N PRO A 79 -15.23 13.97 1.07
CA PRO A 79 -16.49 13.45 1.60
C PRO A 79 -17.60 13.24 0.56
N SER A 80 -17.40 13.65 -0.70
CA SER A 80 -18.38 13.49 -1.78
C SER A 80 -18.34 12.12 -2.48
N THR A 81 -17.32 11.28 -2.24
CA THR A 81 -17.14 10.04 -3.04
C THR A 81 -17.13 8.74 -2.25
N ILE A 82 -16.86 8.69 -0.94
CA ILE A 82 -16.86 7.42 -0.16
C ILE A 82 -17.32 7.64 1.28
N ARG A 83 -18.26 6.81 1.80
CA ARG A 83 -18.80 6.90 3.19
C ARG A 83 -17.90 6.26 4.26
N SER A 84 -16.64 6.00 3.96
CA SER A 84 -15.78 5.20 4.82
C SER A 84 -14.44 5.90 5.01
N SER A 85 -14.24 6.51 6.18
CA SER A 85 -12.98 7.07 6.65
C SER A 85 -12.00 5.99 7.16
N ILE A 86 -12.12 4.77 6.65
CA ILE A 86 -11.31 3.65 7.11
C ILE A 86 -9.88 3.83 6.55
N PRO A 87 -8.85 3.84 7.41
CA PRO A 87 -7.47 3.99 6.97
C PRO A 87 -7.05 2.82 6.08
N TRP A 88 -6.26 3.10 5.06
CA TRP A 88 -5.65 2.06 4.23
C TRP A 88 -4.49 1.41 4.96
N ARG A 89 -4.36 0.09 4.79
CA ARG A 89 -3.15 -0.64 5.20
C ARG A 89 -2.37 -1.03 3.96
N VAL A 90 -1.07 -0.72 3.94
CA VAL A 90 -0.16 -1.12 2.86
C VAL A 90 0.90 -2.02 3.46
N GLU A 91 1.05 -3.23 2.92
CA GLU A 91 2.07 -4.19 3.33
C GLU A 91 2.95 -4.56 2.15
N GLY A 92 4.24 -4.76 2.43
CA GLY A 92 5.21 -5.26 1.46
C GLY A 92 5.24 -6.78 1.44
N VAL A 93 5.50 -7.35 0.27
CA VAL A 93 5.74 -8.77 0.04
C VAL A 93 7.12 -8.91 -0.59
N GLU A 94 7.99 -9.67 0.04
CA GLU A 94 9.38 -9.80 -0.39
C GLU A 94 9.94 -11.20 -0.14
N VAL A 95 10.78 -11.67 -1.06
CA VAL A 95 11.44 -12.98 -0.95
C VAL A 95 12.66 -12.94 -0.06
N ASN A 96 13.40 -11.82 -0.06
CA ASN A 96 14.58 -11.65 0.78
C ASN A 96 14.26 -10.81 2.04
N PRO A 97 14.23 -11.40 3.25
CA PRO A 97 13.91 -10.63 4.45
C PRO A 97 14.91 -9.55 4.82
N ALA A 98 16.16 -9.64 4.34
CA ALA A 98 17.22 -8.74 4.74
C ALA A 98 17.22 -7.39 4.00
N VAL A 99 16.37 -7.21 2.98
CA VAL A 99 16.40 -5.97 2.17
C VAL A 99 15.53 -4.85 2.72
N ASN A 100 14.51 -5.17 3.54
CA ASN A 100 13.62 -4.15 4.07
C ASN A 100 14.35 -3.25 5.08
N VAL A 101 14.19 -1.94 4.91
CA VAL A 101 14.73 -0.93 5.82
C VAL A 101 13.63 0.01 6.32
N HIS A 102 12.53 0.16 5.58
CA HIS A 102 11.50 1.16 5.84
C HIS A 102 10.25 0.63 6.51
N LEU A 103 9.79 -0.59 6.19
CA LEU A 103 8.55 -1.12 6.75
C LEU A 103 8.74 -1.65 8.17
N PRO A 104 7.72 -1.53 9.06
CA PRO A 104 7.67 -2.26 10.31
C PRO A 104 7.45 -3.74 10.07
N GLU A 105 7.90 -4.55 11.03
CA GLU A 105 7.80 -6.02 10.98
C GLU A 105 6.36 -6.52 10.73
N ASP A 106 5.35 -5.83 11.27
CA ASP A 106 3.94 -6.21 11.10
C ASP A 106 3.36 -5.90 9.70
N ARG A 107 4.12 -5.21 8.84
CA ARG A 107 3.74 -4.87 7.46
C ARG A 107 4.66 -5.51 6.42
N ILE A 108 5.41 -6.53 6.81
CA ILE A 108 6.26 -7.29 5.89
C ILE A 108 5.75 -8.73 5.81
N ASN A 109 5.53 -9.17 4.59
CA ASN A 109 5.15 -10.54 4.28
C ASN A 109 6.31 -11.21 3.57
N HIS A 110 6.97 -12.15 4.26
CA HIS A 110 8.01 -12.96 3.65
C HIS A 110 7.42 -14.17 2.96
N VAL A 111 7.83 -14.39 1.72
CA VAL A 111 7.38 -15.52 0.91
C VAL A 111 8.57 -16.22 0.27
N ALA A 112 8.50 -17.54 0.07
CA ALA A 112 9.56 -18.28 -0.61
C ALA A 112 9.68 -17.93 -2.11
N GLY A 113 8.64 -17.30 -2.66
CA GLY A 113 8.54 -16.83 -4.04
C GLY A 113 7.17 -16.20 -4.29
N THR A 114 7.02 -15.49 -5.40
CA THR A 114 5.74 -14.83 -5.74
C THR A 114 4.56 -15.81 -5.84
N TRP A 115 4.82 -17.09 -6.15
CA TRP A 115 3.80 -18.14 -6.17
C TRP A 115 3.16 -18.41 -4.79
N ALA A 116 3.88 -18.16 -3.69
CA ALA A 116 3.39 -18.38 -2.32
C ALA A 116 2.57 -17.20 -1.77
N VAL A 117 2.41 -16.11 -2.53
CA VAL A 117 1.67 -14.91 -2.09
C VAL A 117 0.17 -15.20 -1.88
N LEU A 118 -0.37 -16.17 -2.63
CA LEU A 118 -1.76 -16.65 -2.45
C LEU A 118 -1.96 -17.47 -1.16
N GLU A 119 -0.88 -17.99 -0.59
CA GLU A 119 -0.92 -18.81 0.63
C GLU A 119 -0.86 -17.94 1.91
N SER A 120 -0.50 -16.65 1.79
CA SER A 120 -0.37 -15.73 2.92
C SER A 120 -1.56 -14.77 3.07
N ARG A 121 -1.57 -13.67 2.31
CA ARG A 121 -2.42 -12.49 2.57
C ARG A 121 -3.21 -12.01 1.35
N ALA A 122 -2.92 -12.52 0.16
CA ALA A 122 -3.53 -11.99 -1.08
C ALA A 122 -5.05 -12.13 -1.13
N ARG A 123 -5.63 -13.12 -0.44
CA ARG A 123 -7.09 -13.27 -0.34
C ARG A 123 -7.77 -12.13 0.43
N ASP A 124 -7.04 -11.48 1.33
CA ASP A 124 -7.54 -10.36 2.15
C ASP A 124 -7.24 -9.01 1.49
N ALA A 125 -6.48 -9.00 0.38
CA ALA A 125 -6.05 -7.78 -0.29
C ALA A 125 -7.19 -7.20 -1.14
N ALA A 126 -7.46 -5.91 -0.95
CA ALA A 126 -8.31 -5.12 -1.83
C ALA A 126 -7.59 -4.81 -3.16
N ALA A 127 -6.26 -4.72 -3.15
CA ALA A 127 -5.45 -4.51 -4.34
C ALA A 127 -4.08 -5.20 -4.23
N LEU A 128 -3.57 -5.63 -5.38
CA LEU A 128 -2.18 -6.05 -5.56
C LEU A 128 -1.43 -5.00 -6.38
N LEU A 129 -0.25 -4.59 -5.91
CA LEU A 129 0.69 -3.72 -6.59
C LEU A 129 1.95 -4.54 -6.94
N PHE A 130 2.55 -4.27 -8.10
CA PHE A 130 3.73 -4.95 -8.63
C PHE A 130 4.76 -3.93 -9.12
#